data_AF-A0A7W1LGJ0-F1
#
_entry.id   AF-A0A7W1LGJ0-F1
#
_cell.length_a   1.000
_cell.length_b   1.000
_cell.length_c   1.000
_cell.angle_alpha   90.00
_cell.angle_beta   90.00
_cell.angle_gamma   90.00
#
_symmetry.space_group_name_H-M   'P 1'
#
loop_
_entity.id
_entity.type
_entity.pdbx_description
1 polymer ?
#
loop_
_entity_poly.entity_id
_entity_poly.type
_entity_poly.pdbx_seq_one_letter_code
_entity_poly.pdbx_strand_id
1 'polypeptide(L)'
;MKFELVDNCPVPASLAPALLEIKRRTGATLNSCDRSTAAEPFLKRCKPAKQSQRELYEGFLAGKPGYNPANPPGLSTHERRNDGVAYPGPARFPLPYWCVGMDWENADGVIAAACKLGFTAARTYPLSAREQHHLNFRKQPKLHLLKPLRLGSKGWRVARLAKQLASITDGQGNRYLERGQGVFDATLESALRRFQADWDQQVDGVYGAQTSRQLAVAVRREQQKKEAEPLPKGSPSALSNEGAACIARFEGFRGQLYNDAANHCTIGYGHLVHHGPIDGSEPAEFRAGISQERALALLQEDAAKAAAEVSRSVKVPLEQHQFDALVSFAFNVGNGAFCDSTLLRLLNEGRYDAVESQLARWNKAGGKTLQGLVDRRAAEAKLFLGT
;
A
#
# COMPACT_ATOMS: atom_id res chain seq x y z
N MET A 1 -17.48 23.83 17.11
CA MET A 1 -17.70 22.41 16.76
C MET A 1 -19.15 22.08 17.07
N LYS A 2 -19.84 21.25 16.26
CA LYS A 2 -21.22 20.81 16.53
C LYS A 2 -21.20 19.47 17.28
N PHE A 3 -22.14 19.28 18.20
CA PHE A 3 -22.28 18.05 18.97
C PHE A 3 -23.67 17.44 18.79
N GLU A 4 -23.73 16.12 18.86
CA GLU A 4 -24.96 15.33 18.94
C GLU A 4 -24.89 14.41 20.17
N LEU A 5 -26.03 13.87 20.61
CA LEU A 5 -26.07 12.90 21.72
C LEU A 5 -26.18 11.48 21.16
N VAL A 6 -25.24 10.61 21.53
CA VAL A 6 -25.30 9.16 21.30
C VAL A 6 -25.21 8.49 22.67
N ASP A 7 -26.18 7.66 23.03
CA ASP A 7 -26.32 7.05 24.37
C ASP A 7 -26.11 8.07 25.50
N ASN A 8 -26.79 9.22 25.39
CA ASN A 8 -26.70 10.29 26.37
C ASN A 8 -25.26 10.84 26.56
N CYS A 9 -24.36 10.67 25.57
CA CYS A 9 -23.01 11.23 25.57
C CYS A 9 -22.85 12.25 24.44
N PRO A 10 -22.25 13.43 24.68
CA PRO A 10 -21.94 14.36 23.61
C PRO A 10 -20.81 13.81 22.74
N VAL A 11 -21.09 13.73 21.45
CA VAL A 11 -20.14 13.29 20.42
C VAL A 11 -20.00 14.38 19.36
N PRO A 12 -18.82 14.55 18.73
CA PRO A 12 -18.70 15.39 17.55
C PRO A 12 -19.73 14.97 16.49
N ALA A 13 -20.56 15.90 16.00
CA ALA A 13 -21.67 15.58 15.09
C ALA A 13 -21.21 14.81 13.83
N SER A 14 -20.04 15.15 13.29
CA SER A 14 -19.45 14.45 12.15
C SER A 14 -19.03 13.00 12.41
N LEU A 15 -18.96 12.58 13.68
CA LEU A 15 -18.63 11.21 14.11
C LEU A 15 -19.89 10.40 14.46
N ALA A 16 -20.99 11.07 14.82
CA ALA A 16 -22.21 10.42 15.31
C ALA A 16 -22.78 9.33 14.40
N PRO A 17 -22.86 9.50 13.06
CA PRO A 17 -23.40 8.45 12.18
C PRO A 17 -22.59 7.14 12.25
N ALA A 18 -21.26 7.24 12.37
CA ALA A 18 -20.41 6.06 12.49
C ALA A 18 -20.63 5.34 13.83
N LEU A 19 -20.78 6.09 14.93
CA LEU A 19 -21.02 5.50 16.25
C LEU A 19 -22.40 4.84 16.35
N LEU A 20 -23.42 5.45 15.75
CA LEU A 20 -24.77 4.86 15.65
C LEU A 20 -24.76 3.56 14.85
N GLU A 21 -24.02 3.51 13.74
CA GLU A 21 -23.88 2.28 12.95
C GLU A 21 -23.08 1.20 13.70
N ILE A 22 -22.05 1.57 14.45
CA ILE A 22 -21.33 0.62 15.32
C ILE A 22 -22.28 0.07 16.38
N LYS A 23 -23.01 0.93 17.08
CA LYS A 23 -24.03 0.52 18.06
C LYS A 23 -25.04 -0.44 17.46
N ARG A 24 -25.58 -0.13 16.27
CA ARG A 24 -26.53 -1.00 15.57
C ARG A 24 -25.97 -2.39 15.29
N ARG A 25 -24.66 -2.50 15.01
CA ARG A 25 -23.98 -3.77 14.71
C ARG A 25 -23.61 -4.57 15.95
N THR A 26 -23.28 -3.90 17.05
CA THR A 26 -22.70 -4.55 18.23
C THR A 26 -23.66 -4.66 19.40
N GLY A 27 -24.73 -3.87 19.41
CA GLY A 27 -25.60 -3.68 20.57
C GLY A 27 -24.93 -2.94 21.74
N ALA A 28 -23.66 -2.52 21.61
CA ALA A 28 -22.89 -1.93 22.70
C ALA A 28 -23.41 -0.52 23.08
N THR A 29 -23.20 -0.13 24.33
CA THR A 29 -23.54 1.21 24.83
C THR A 29 -22.29 2.08 24.93
N LEU A 30 -22.40 3.33 24.45
CA LEU A 30 -21.38 4.37 24.64
C LEU A 30 -21.59 5.03 26.02
N ASN A 31 -20.62 4.86 26.91
CA ASN A 31 -20.68 5.35 28.28
C ASN A 31 -20.14 6.77 28.42
N SER A 32 -19.14 7.13 27.63
CA SER A 32 -18.52 8.46 27.68
C SER A 32 -17.76 8.77 26.38
N CYS A 33 -17.73 10.05 25.99
CA CYS A 33 -17.07 10.52 24.77
C CYS A 33 -16.47 11.92 25.00
N ASP A 34 -17.02 13.00 24.45
CA ASP A 34 -16.37 14.29 24.54
C ASP A 34 -16.57 14.96 25.91
N ARG A 35 -15.48 15.30 26.57
CA ARG A 35 -15.49 16.01 27.87
C ARG A 35 -14.78 17.36 27.84
N SER A 36 -14.55 17.89 26.63
CA SER A 36 -13.95 19.22 26.46
C SER A 36 -14.88 20.34 26.94
N THR A 37 -14.32 21.52 27.22
CA THR A 37 -15.09 22.73 27.55
C THR A 37 -16.20 23.02 26.52
N ALA A 38 -15.94 22.74 25.24
CA ALA A 38 -16.93 22.93 24.18
C ALA A 38 -18.15 21.98 24.29
N ALA A 39 -17.99 20.84 24.96
CA ALA A 39 -19.05 19.85 25.18
C ALA A 39 -19.85 20.10 26.47
N GLU A 40 -19.38 20.96 27.38
CA GLU A 40 -20.02 21.23 28.69
C GLU A 40 -21.52 21.57 28.62
N PRO A 41 -21.99 22.42 27.68
CA PRO A 41 -23.43 22.69 27.58
C PRO A 41 -24.26 21.44 27.26
N PHE A 42 -23.67 20.45 26.60
CA PHE A 42 -24.32 19.18 26.26
C PHE A 42 -24.21 18.17 27.41
N LEU A 43 -23.05 18.11 28.08
CA LEU A 43 -22.83 17.29 29.27
C LEU A 43 -23.86 17.59 30.38
N LYS A 44 -24.17 18.87 30.60
CA LYS A 44 -25.19 19.32 31.57
C LYS A 44 -26.62 18.92 31.18
N ARG A 45 -26.87 18.67 29.89
CA ARG A 45 -28.18 18.22 29.37
C ARG A 45 -28.35 16.71 29.43
N CYS A 46 -27.27 15.96 29.65
CA CYS A 46 -27.32 14.52 29.81
C CYS A 46 -28.18 14.13 31.02
N LYS A 47 -28.83 12.95 31.00
CA LYS A 47 -29.60 12.40 32.12
C LYS A 47 -29.13 11.00 32.52
N PRO A 48 -28.45 10.82 33.67
CA PRO A 48 -27.97 11.88 34.57
C PRO A 48 -26.94 12.79 33.89
N ALA A 49 -26.74 13.99 34.44
CA ALA A 49 -25.74 14.93 33.95
C ALA A 49 -24.35 14.29 34.05
N LYS A 50 -23.51 14.53 33.03
CA LYS A 50 -22.14 14.00 32.98
C LYS A 50 -21.16 15.11 33.31
N GLN A 51 -20.04 14.77 33.94
CA GLN A 51 -19.01 15.75 34.30
C GLN A 51 -18.08 16.10 33.11
N SER A 52 -17.56 17.32 33.11
CA SER A 52 -16.44 17.72 32.24
C SER A 52 -15.13 17.08 32.68
N GLN A 53 -14.08 17.15 31.85
CA GLN A 53 -12.75 16.65 32.23
C GLN A 53 -12.22 17.38 33.47
N ARG A 54 -12.48 18.68 33.56
CA ARG A 54 -12.09 19.51 34.71
C ARG A 54 -12.78 19.06 35.99
N GLU A 55 -14.09 18.86 35.94
CA GLU A 55 -14.87 18.41 37.11
C GLU A 55 -14.44 17.01 37.58
N LEU A 56 -14.14 16.10 36.64
CA LEU A 56 -13.57 14.78 36.97
C LEU A 56 -12.21 14.90 37.65
N TYR A 57 -11.32 15.72 37.10
CA TYR A 57 -9.98 15.91 37.65
C TYR A 57 -10.00 16.55 39.04
N GLU A 58 -10.80 17.61 39.22
CA GLU A 58 -10.96 18.29 40.51
C GLU A 58 -11.59 17.36 41.56
N GLY A 59 -12.56 16.54 41.19
CA GLY A 59 -13.15 15.56 42.09
C GLY A 59 -12.18 14.44 42.50
N PHE A 60 -11.31 14.00 41.57
CA PHE A 60 -10.24 13.06 41.87
C PHE A 60 -9.21 13.65 42.85
N LEU A 61 -8.72 14.87 42.58
CA LEU A 61 -7.78 15.56 43.48
C LEU A 61 -8.36 15.79 44.88
N ALA A 62 -9.67 16.05 44.96
CA ALA A 62 -10.39 16.22 46.22
C ALA A 62 -10.74 14.90 46.92
N GLY A 63 -10.36 13.74 46.37
CA GLY A 63 -10.64 12.42 46.97
C GLY A 63 -12.13 12.09 47.09
N LYS A 64 -12.98 12.67 46.23
CA LYS A 64 -14.43 12.47 46.33
C LYS A 64 -14.79 11.01 45.99
N PRO A 65 -15.71 10.37 46.75
CA PRO A 65 -16.18 9.03 46.43
C PRO A 65 -16.72 8.92 44.98
N GLY A 66 -16.28 7.90 44.25
CA GLY A 66 -16.69 7.65 42.87
C GLY A 66 -15.89 8.39 41.78
N TYR A 67 -14.91 9.23 42.15
CA TYR A 67 -14.00 9.86 41.19
C TYR A 67 -12.73 9.04 41.02
N ASN A 68 -12.61 8.37 39.86
CA ASN A 68 -11.42 7.61 39.48
C ASN A 68 -10.28 8.55 39.04
N PRO A 69 -9.02 8.05 38.99
CA PRO A 69 -7.91 8.79 38.39
C PRO A 69 -8.29 9.36 37.03
N ALA A 70 -8.10 10.68 36.88
CA ALA A 70 -8.44 11.42 35.67
C ALA A 70 -7.23 12.25 35.24
N ASN A 71 -7.03 12.39 33.94
CA ASN A 71 -5.97 13.25 33.41
C ASN A 71 -6.26 14.74 33.71
N PRO A 72 -5.23 15.56 33.92
CA PRO A 72 -5.40 17.00 34.05
C PRO A 72 -6.07 17.61 32.81
N PRO A 73 -6.83 18.71 32.94
CA PRO A 73 -7.36 19.44 31.80
C PRO A 73 -6.29 19.79 30.75
N GLY A 74 -6.62 19.57 29.49
CA GLY A 74 -5.72 19.71 28.35
C GLY A 74 -4.79 18.53 28.10
N LEU A 75 -4.86 17.46 28.90
CA LEU A 75 -4.08 16.21 28.77
C LEU A 75 -4.97 14.97 28.61
N SER A 76 -6.21 15.13 28.14
CA SER A 76 -7.15 14.03 27.97
C SER A 76 -7.56 13.82 26.52
N THR A 77 -7.61 12.56 26.09
CA THR A 77 -8.16 12.18 24.78
C THR A 77 -9.66 12.47 24.70
N HIS A 78 -10.38 12.46 25.83
CA HIS A 78 -11.79 12.92 25.90
C HIS A 78 -11.93 14.42 25.61
N GLU A 79 -10.85 15.19 25.74
CA GLU A 79 -10.80 16.60 25.33
C GLU A 79 -10.21 16.80 23.92
N ARG A 80 -9.97 15.71 23.19
CA ARG A 80 -9.24 15.68 21.91
C ARG A 80 -7.85 16.30 22.05
N ARG A 81 -7.15 15.95 23.13
CA ARG A 81 -5.75 16.31 23.36
C ARG A 81 -4.92 15.05 23.50
N ASN A 82 -3.75 15.05 22.88
CA ASN A 82 -2.81 13.96 23.07
C ASN A 82 -2.37 13.95 24.54
N ASP A 83 -2.40 12.80 25.17
CA ASP A 83 -1.92 12.59 26.54
C ASP A 83 -0.46 12.12 26.56
N GLY A 84 0.13 11.84 25.38
CA GLY A 84 1.48 11.30 25.22
C GLY A 84 1.57 9.77 25.27
N VAL A 85 0.44 9.09 25.47
CA VAL A 85 0.34 7.63 25.56
C VAL A 85 -0.54 7.09 24.44
N ALA A 86 -1.69 7.72 24.22
CA ALA A 86 -2.62 7.37 23.17
C ALA A 86 -1.97 7.52 21.79
N TYR A 87 -1.33 8.65 21.49
CA TYR A 87 -0.75 8.90 20.17
C TYR A 87 0.73 9.27 20.27
N PRO A 88 1.58 8.83 19.32
CA PRO A 88 2.97 9.26 19.28
C PRO A 88 3.04 10.77 19.03
N GLY A 89 3.95 11.44 19.74
CA GLY A 89 4.17 12.88 19.64
C GLY A 89 3.93 13.62 20.96
N PRO A 90 4.05 14.96 20.95
CA PRO A 90 3.99 15.75 22.16
C PRO A 90 2.62 15.66 22.84
N ALA A 91 2.61 15.59 24.17
CA ALA A 91 1.41 15.74 24.97
C ALA A 91 0.78 17.14 24.75
N ARG A 92 -0.53 17.26 25.00
CA ARG A 92 -1.38 18.44 24.77
C ARG A 92 -1.63 18.83 23.31
N PHE A 93 -1.02 18.13 22.35
CA PHE A 93 -1.25 18.40 20.94
C PHE A 93 -2.73 18.18 20.57
N PRO A 94 -3.39 19.09 19.82
CA PRO A 94 -4.78 18.91 19.42
C PRO A 94 -4.95 17.68 18.52
N LEU A 95 -5.93 16.85 18.87
CA LEU A 95 -6.31 15.69 18.08
C LEU A 95 -7.50 16.04 17.15
N PRO A 96 -7.58 15.43 15.96
CA PRO A 96 -8.76 15.53 15.11
C PRO A 96 -10.04 15.05 15.83
N TYR A 97 -11.21 15.50 15.37
CA TYR A 97 -12.48 15.18 16.03
C TYR A 97 -12.78 13.68 16.13
N TRP A 98 -12.31 12.88 15.17
CA TRP A 98 -12.50 11.43 15.17
C TRP A 98 -11.59 10.69 16.15
N CYS A 99 -10.53 11.35 16.63
CA CYS A 99 -9.58 10.79 17.59
C CYS A 99 -10.01 10.97 19.06
N VAL A 100 -11.22 11.47 19.33
CA VAL A 100 -11.74 11.63 20.69
C VAL A 100 -11.75 10.30 21.45
N GLY A 101 -11.41 10.34 22.73
CA GLY A 101 -11.50 9.20 23.65
C GLY A 101 -12.95 8.78 23.86
N MET A 102 -13.18 7.46 23.90
CA MET A 102 -14.51 6.89 24.04
C MET A 102 -14.49 5.67 24.97
N ASP A 103 -15.48 5.58 25.85
CA ASP A 103 -15.67 4.45 26.75
C ASP A 103 -16.88 3.62 26.31
N TRP A 104 -16.69 2.32 26.08
CA TRP A 104 -17.73 1.40 25.62
C TRP A 104 -17.80 0.13 26.48
N GLU A 105 -19.01 -0.40 26.70
CA GLU A 105 -19.21 -1.65 27.46
C GLU A 105 -18.52 -2.86 26.80
N ASN A 106 -18.53 -2.95 25.46
CA ASN A 106 -17.87 -3.99 24.68
C ASN A 106 -16.84 -3.38 23.70
N ALA A 107 -15.70 -2.94 24.25
CA ALA A 107 -14.67 -2.27 23.48
C ALA A 107 -14.13 -3.11 22.31
N ASP A 108 -13.94 -4.43 22.46
CA ASP A 108 -13.44 -5.29 21.38
C ASP A 108 -14.42 -5.42 20.23
N GLY A 109 -15.71 -5.63 20.54
CA GLY A 109 -16.76 -5.67 19.52
C GLY A 109 -16.86 -4.34 18.77
N VAL A 110 -16.73 -3.23 19.49
CA VAL A 110 -16.72 -1.87 18.93
C VAL A 110 -15.50 -1.63 18.04
N ILE A 111 -14.31 -2.03 18.47
CA ILE A 111 -13.09 -1.95 17.66
C ILE A 111 -13.25 -2.76 16.37
N ALA A 112 -13.72 -4.01 16.48
CA ALA A 112 -13.95 -4.86 15.32
C ALA A 112 -14.98 -4.26 14.35
N ALA A 113 -16.07 -3.69 14.86
CA ALA A 113 -17.09 -3.02 14.05
C ALA A 113 -16.55 -1.73 13.39
N ALA A 114 -15.78 -0.92 14.12
CA ALA A 114 -15.13 0.28 13.59
C ALA A 114 -14.15 -0.07 12.46
N CYS A 115 -13.36 -1.14 12.63
CA CYS A 115 -12.48 -1.67 11.59
C CYS A 115 -13.25 -2.14 10.34
N LYS A 116 -14.43 -2.78 10.51
CA LYS A 116 -15.33 -3.12 9.40
C LYS A 116 -15.91 -1.90 8.67
N LEU A 117 -16.05 -0.76 9.37
CA LEU A 117 -16.40 0.54 8.79
C LEU A 117 -15.18 1.26 8.18
N GLY A 118 -13.99 0.69 8.31
CA GLY A 118 -12.75 1.18 7.70
C GLY A 118 -11.94 2.12 8.59
N PHE A 119 -12.32 2.29 9.86
CA PHE A 119 -11.49 3.01 10.82
C PHE A 119 -10.29 2.12 11.19
N THR A 120 -9.18 2.72 11.60
CA THR A 120 -8.25 2.03 12.48
C THR A 120 -8.66 2.40 13.90
N ALA A 121 -9.09 1.43 14.70
CA ALA A 121 -9.48 1.62 16.09
C ALA A 121 -8.60 0.74 16.97
N ALA A 122 -8.28 1.21 18.18
CA ALA A 122 -7.51 0.45 19.15
C ALA A 122 -7.87 0.86 20.56
N ARG A 123 -7.67 -0.06 21.51
CA ARG A 123 -7.62 0.28 22.93
C ARG A 123 -6.47 1.23 23.17
N THR A 124 -6.70 2.21 24.03
CA THR A 124 -5.71 3.27 24.28
C THR A 124 -4.65 2.81 25.25
N TYR A 125 -5.05 2.03 26.26
CA TYR A 125 -4.18 1.50 27.31
C TYR A 125 -4.37 -0.03 27.42
N PRO A 126 -3.82 -0.81 26.48
CA PRO A 126 -4.10 -2.24 26.37
C PRO A 126 -3.62 -3.07 27.58
N LEU A 127 -2.69 -2.55 28.38
CA LEU A 127 -2.15 -3.19 29.58
C LEU A 127 -2.91 -2.82 30.87
N SER A 128 -3.87 -1.88 30.79
CA SER A 128 -4.62 -1.37 31.94
C SER A 128 -5.96 -2.09 32.04
N ALA A 129 -6.10 -3.01 33.00
CA ALA A 129 -7.36 -3.72 33.23
C ALA A 129 -8.53 -2.77 33.58
N ARG A 130 -8.22 -1.61 34.16
CA ARG A 130 -9.21 -0.58 34.56
C ARG A 130 -9.72 0.26 33.39
N GLU A 131 -8.99 0.30 32.28
CA GLU A 131 -9.32 1.12 31.10
C GLU A 131 -9.68 0.27 29.89
N GLN A 132 -10.07 -0.99 30.12
CA GLN A 132 -10.49 -1.90 29.06
C GLN A 132 -11.62 -1.29 28.21
N HIS A 133 -12.49 -0.48 28.80
CA HIS A 133 -13.59 0.16 28.08
C HIS A 133 -13.14 1.31 27.17
N HIS A 134 -11.93 1.85 27.37
CA HIS A 134 -11.43 3.05 26.69
C HIS A 134 -10.75 2.73 25.36
N LEU A 135 -11.18 3.42 24.31
CA LEU A 135 -10.63 3.27 22.96
C LEU A 135 -10.59 4.61 22.22
N ASN A 136 -9.76 4.64 21.18
CA ASN A 136 -9.66 5.75 20.25
C ASN A 136 -9.65 5.26 18.80
N PHE A 137 -10.18 6.07 17.88
CA PHE A 137 -9.88 5.88 16.46
C PHE A 137 -8.51 6.50 16.13
N ARG A 138 -7.61 5.67 15.60
CA ARG A 138 -6.26 6.04 15.17
C ARG A 138 -6.24 6.62 13.76
N LYS A 139 -7.19 6.20 12.93
CA LYS A 139 -7.30 6.63 11.53
C LYS A 139 -8.75 6.57 11.08
N GLN A 140 -9.21 7.61 10.39
CA GLN A 140 -10.52 7.58 9.73
C GLN A 140 -10.48 6.74 8.44
N PRO A 141 -11.61 6.17 7.99
CA PRO A 141 -11.70 5.51 6.71
C PRO A 141 -11.37 6.50 5.59
N LYS A 142 -10.46 6.12 4.68
CA LYS A 142 -10.21 6.90 3.46
C LYS A 142 -11.45 6.97 2.53
N LEU A 143 -12.47 6.15 2.78
CA LEU A 143 -13.62 5.94 1.90
C LEU A 143 -14.80 6.90 2.12
N HIS A 144 -14.95 7.54 3.28
CA HIS A 144 -16.16 8.36 3.57
C HIS A 144 -16.24 9.71 2.85
N LEU A 145 -15.18 10.13 2.14
CA LEU A 145 -15.25 11.34 1.31
C LEU A 145 -15.82 11.08 -0.09
N LEU A 146 -16.05 9.82 -0.46
CA LEU A 146 -16.37 9.45 -1.83
C LEU A 146 -17.82 8.96 -1.93
N LYS A 147 -18.73 9.84 -2.38
CA LYS A 147 -20.13 9.50 -2.69
C LYS A 147 -20.20 8.20 -3.51
N PRO A 148 -21.11 7.25 -3.20
CA PRO A 148 -21.29 6.05 -4.02
C PRO A 148 -21.53 6.41 -5.48
N LEU A 149 -21.01 5.59 -6.40
CA LEU A 149 -21.28 5.78 -7.83
C LEU A 149 -22.56 5.02 -8.21
N ARG A 150 -23.30 5.61 -9.14
CA ARG A 150 -24.58 5.12 -9.65
C ARG A 150 -24.78 5.64 -11.07
N LEU A 151 -25.83 5.18 -11.76
CA LEU A 151 -26.22 5.65 -13.08
C LEU A 151 -26.14 7.19 -13.19
N GLY A 152 -25.47 7.68 -14.22
CA GLY A 152 -25.20 9.10 -14.46
C GLY A 152 -23.94 9.67 -13.78
N SER A 153 -23.28 8.92 -12.90
CA SER A 153 -21.99 9.34 -12.33
C SER A 153 -20.91 9.44 -13.41
N LYS A 154 -19.94 10.36 -13.25
CA LYS A 154 -18.83 10.58 -14.19
C LYS A 154 -17.49 10.78 -13.48
N GLY A 155 -16.40 10.66 -14.23
CA GLY A 155 -15.05 11.03 -13.78
C GLY A 155 -14.16 9.83 -13.45
N TRP A 156 -12.97 10.10 -12.89
CA TRP A 156 -11.90 9.09 -12.74
C TRP A 156 -12.30 7.86 -11.93
N ARG A 157 -13.23 8.00 -10.98
CA ARG A 157 -13.72 6.88 -10.16
C ARG A 157 -14.58 5.92 -10.97
N VAL A 158 -15.36 6.44 -11.91
CA VAL A 158 -16.14 5.64 -12.86
C VAL A 158 -15.20 4.93 -13.82
N ALA A 159 -14.21 5.64 -14.37
CA ALA A 159 -13.20 5.04 -15.23
C ALA A 159 -12.44 3.90 -14.52
N ARG A 160 -12.10 4.09 -13.24
CA ARG A 160 -11.47 3.05 -12.41
C ARG A 160 -12.40 1.84 -12.20
N LEU A 161 -13.65 2.07 -11.82
CA LEU A 161 -14.65 1.00 -11.68
C LEU A 161 -14.80 0.20 -12.98
N ALA A 162 -15.01 0.88 -14.10
CA ALA A 162 -15.17 0.26 -15.40
C ALA A 162 -13.93 -0.54 -15.81
N LYS A 163 -12.72 0.00 -15.57
CA LYS A 163 -11.47 -0.73 -15.81
C LYS A 163 -11.37 -1.99 -14.95
N GLN A 164 -11.78 -1.93 -13.67
CA GLN A 164 -11.76 -3.09 -12.79
C GLN A 164 -12.74 -4.17 -13.23
N LEU A 165 -14.00 -3.82 -13.53
CA LEU A 165 -14.99 -4.76 -14.06
C LEU A 165 -14.57 -5.34 -15.41
N ALA A 166 -13.93 -4.55 -16.26
CA ALA A 166 -13.41 -5.06 -17.52
C ALA A 166 -12.20 -6.00 -17.35
N SER A 167 -11.51 -5.93 -16.21
CA SER A 167 -10.31 -6.76 -15.97
C SER A 167 -10.58 -8.15 -15.41
N ILE A 168 -11.84 -8.44 -15.04
CA ILE A 168 -12.24 -9.69 -14.37
C ILE A 168 -13.34 -10.43 -15.16
N THR A 169 -13.47 -11.73 -14.89
CA THR A 169 -14.44 -12.62 -15.53
C THR A 169 -15.40 -13.24 -14.50
N ASP A 170 -16.59 -13.64 -14.96
CA ASP A 170 -17.56 -14.39 -14.16
C ASP A 170 -17.20 -15.87 -14.06
N GLY A 171 -18.05 -16.65 -13.38
CA GLY A 171 -17.83 -18.09 -13.21
C GLY A 171 -17.82 -18.90 -14.51
N GLN A 172 -18.35 -18.34 -15.61
CA GLN A 172 -18.31 -18.95 -16.94
C GLN A 172 -17.15 -18.41 -17.80
N GLY A 173 -16.31 -17.51 -17.28
CA GLY A 173 -15.20 -16.91 -18.00
C GLY A 173 -15.57 -15.72 -18.87
N ASN A 174 -16.81 -15.22 -18.81
CA ASN A 174 -17.22 -14.04 -19.56
C ASN A 174 -16.81 -12.76 -18.81
N ARG A 175 -16.38 -11.72 -19.54
CA ARG A 175 -16.06 -10.44 -18.92
C ARG A 175 -17.33 -9.76 -18.42
N TYR A 176 -17.26 -9.12 -17.26
CA TYR A 176 -18.38 -8.29 -16.78
C TYR A 176 -18.57 -7.05 -17.65
N LEU A 177 -17.49 -6.51 -18.21
CA LEU A 177 -17.51 -5.35 -19.10
C LEU A 177 -16.45 -5.50 -20.20
N GLU A 178 -16.81 -5.21 -21.45
CA GLU A 178 -15.87 -5.37 -22.57
C GLU A 178 -14.73 -4.35 -22.58
N ARG A 179 -15.04 -3.08 -22.30
CA ARG A 179 -14.06 -1.98 -22.32
C ARG A 179 -14.34 -0.99 -21.19
N GLY A 180 -13.27 -0.39 -20.66
CA GLY A 180 -13.37 0.67 -19.68
C GLY A 180 -14.01 1.93 -20.29
N GLN A 181 -14.88 2.58 -19.54
CA GLN A 181 -15.59 3.79 -19.95
C GLN A 181 -15.64 4.84 -18.84
N GLY A 182 -15.71 6.11 -19.20
CA GLY A 182 -15.64 7.25 -18.26
C GLY A 182 -16.98 7.69 -17.67
N VAL A 183 -18.09 7.09 -18.12
CA VAL A 183 -19.47 7.40 -17.71
C VAL A 183 -20.13 6.16 -17.14
N PHE A 184 -20.90 6.33 -16.07
CA PHE A 184 -21.66 5.26 -15.45
C PHE A 184 -23.01 5.20 -16.13
N ASP A 185 -23.07 4.49 -17.24
CA ASP A 185 -24.27 4.30 -18.06
C ASP A 185 -24.99 2.98 -17.74
N ALA A 186 -26.04 2.66 -18.51
CA ALA A 186 -26.83 1.46 -18.32
C ALA A 186 -25.99 0.18 -18.51
N THR A 187 -24.98 0.20 -19.37
CA THR A 187 -24.06 -0.92 -19.60
C THR A 187 -23.18 -1.16 -18.38
N LEU A 188 -22.59 -0.11 -17.80
CA LEU A 188 -21.80 -0.22 -16.56
C LEU A 188 -22.67 -0.64 -15.37
N GLU A 189 -23.90 -0.14 -15.28
CA GLU A 189 -24.84 -0.54 -14.24
C GLU A 189 -25.20 -2.03 -14.34
N SER A 190 -25.48 -2.52 -15.56
CA SER A 190 -25.82 -3.92 -15.80
C SER A 190 -24.64 -4.84 -15.45
N ALA A 191 -23.42 -4.44 -15.82
CA ALA A 191 -22.19 -5.14 -15.44
C ALA A 191 -22.00 -5.19 -13.92
N LEU A 192 -22.25 -4.07 -13.22
CA LEU A 192 -22.14 -4.00 -11.77
C LEU A 192 -23.19 -4.86 -11.07
N ARG A 193 -24.43 -4.86 -11.56
CA ARG A 193 -25.52 -5.70 -11.02
C ARG A 193 -25.21 -7.18 -11.17
N ARG A 194 -24.69 -7.61 -12.33
CA ARG A 194 -24.19 -8.99 -12.51
C ARG A 194 -23.10 -9.32 -11.50
N PHE A 195 -22.10 -8.45 -11.36
CA PHE A 195 -21.04 -8.64 -10.36
C PHE A 195 -21.58 -8.74 -8.93
N GLN A 196 -22.57 -7.91 -8.57
CA GLN A 196 -23.21 -7.99 -7.26
C GLN A 196 -23.92 -9.33 -7.05
N ALA A 197 -24.65 -9.83 -8.07
CA ALA A 197 -25.34 -11.11 -8.01
C ALA A 197 -24.36 -12.29 -7.85
N ASP A 198 -23.30 -12.33 -8.68
CA ASP A 198 -22.31 -13.41 -8.67
C ASP A 198 -21.46 -13.46 -7.38
N TRP A 199 -21.47 -12.38 -6.60
CA TRP A 199 -20.72 -12.25 -5.34
C TRP A 199 -21.63 -12.17 -4.11
N ASP A 200 -22.87 -12.66 -4.22
CA ASP A 200 -23.86 -12.73 -3.14
C ASP A 200 -24.06 -11.38 -2.41
N GLN A 201 -24.06 -10.28 -3.16
CA GLN A 201 -24.35 -8.93 -2.65
C GLN A 201 -25.80 -8.54 -2.94
N GLN A 202 -26.26 -7.49 -2.26
CA GLN A 202 -27.48 -6.79 -2.68
C GLN A 202 -27.30 -6.25 -4.11
N VAL A 203 -28.24 -6.60 -5.00
CA VAL A 203 -28.20 -6.22 -6.42
C VAL A 203 -28.91 -4.88 -6.62
N ASP A 204 -28.27 -3.81 -6.18
CA ASP A 204 -28.83 -2.44 -6.21
C ASP A 204 -28.26 -1.56 -7.33
N GLY A 205 -27.21 -1.99 -8.02
CA GLY A 205 -26.53 -1.22 -9.07
C GLY A 205 -25.71 -0.04 -8.52
N VAL A 206 -25.47 0.01 -7.22
CA VAL A 206 -24.72 1.09 -6.54
C VAL A 206 -23.31 0.63 -6.20
N TYR A 207 -22.30 1.35 -6.71
CA TYR A 207 -20.91 1.11 -6.34
C TYR A 207 -20.58 1.79 -5.00
N GLY A 208 -20.90 1.06 -3.92
CA GLY A 208 -20.62 1.43 -2.54
C GLY A 208 -19.36 0.75 -1.96
N ALA A 209 -19.13 0.95 -0.66
CA ALA A 209 -17.94 0.45 0.03
C ALA A 209 -17.83 -1.09 0.05
N GLN A 210 -18.96 -1.81 0.15
CA GLN A 210 -18.98 -3.27 0.09
C GLN A 210 -18.56 -3.78 -1.29
N THR A 211 -19.23 -3.30 -2.33
CA THR A 211 -18.93 -3.68 -3.73
C THR A 211 -17.51 -3.30 -4.13
N SER A 212 -17.01 -2.15 -3.66
CA SER A 212 -15.61 -1.76 -3.86
C SER A 212 -14.62 -2.76 -3.26
N ARG A 213 -14.88 -3.26 -2.04
CA ARG A 213 -14.01 -4.27 -1.40
C ARG A 213 -14.06 -5.61 -2.12
N GLN A 214 -15.25 -6.10 -2.45
CA GLN A 214 -15.37 -7.38 -3.17
C GLN A 214 -14.76 -7.30 -4.56
N LEU A 215 -14.94 -6.19 -5.28
CA LEU A 215 -14.31 -5.98 -6.57
C LEU A 215 -12.78 -5.98 -6.48
N ALA A 216 -12.21 -5.43 -5.39
CA ALA A 216 -10.76 -5.51 -5.16
C ALA A 216 -10.29 -6.96 -4.94
N VAL A 217 -11.06 -7.78 -4.22
CA VAL A 217 -10.77 -9.22 -4.05
C VAL A 217 -10.85 -9.95 -5.38
N ALA A 218 -11.89 -9.69 -6.18
CA ALA A 218 -12.07 -10.27 -7.51
C ALA A 218 -10.88 -9.99 -8.43
N VAL A 219 -10.47 -8.72 -8.51
CA VAL A 219 -9.31 -8.30 -9.32
C VAL A 219 -8.04 -9.02 -8.86
N ARG A 220 -7.82 -9.12 -7.55
CA ARG A 220 -6.64 -9.83 -7.01
C ARG A 220 -6.67 -11.32 -7.37
N ARG A 221 -7.83 -11.99 -7.25
CA ARG A 221 -7.98 -13.40 -7.62
C ARG A 221 -7.69 -13.62 -9.10
N GLU A 222 -8.20 -12.75 -9.96
CA GLU A 222 -7.96 -12.82 -11.41
C GLU A 222 -6.47 -12.61 -11.74
N GLN A 223 -5.81 -11.67 -11.07
CA GLN A 223 -4.36 -11.47 -11.19
C GLN A 223 -3.58 -12.72 -10.78
N GLN A 224 -3.91 -13.30 -9.62
CA GLN A 224 -3.27 -14.53 -9.15
C GLN A 224 -3.51 -15.71 -10.10
N LYS A 225 -4.69 -15.81 -10.70
CA LYS A 225 -4.99 -16.84 -11.72
C LYS A 225 -4.10 -16.67 -12.96
N LYS A 226 -3.92 -15.44 -13.44
CA LYS A 226 -3.02 -15.12 -14.57
C LYS A 226 -1.54 -15.29 -14.23
N GLU A 227 -1.16 -15.09 -12.97
CA GLU A 227 0.20 -15.33 -12.48
C GLU A 227 0.48 -16.83 -12.26
N ALA A 228 -0.56 -17.62 -11.97
CA ALA A 228 -0.49 -19.07 -11.81
C ALA A 228 -0.63 -19.84 -13.13
N GLU A 229 -0.98 -19.17 -14.24
CA GLU A 229 -0.86 -19.76 -15.57
C GLU A 229 0.63 -20.06 -15.83
N PRO A 230 0.98 -21.33 -16.12
CA PRO A 230 2.36 -21.70 -16.34
C PRO A 230 2.92 -20.91 -17.52
N LEU A 231 4.10 -20.32 -17.32
CA LEU A 231 4.88 -19.68 -18.38
C LEU A 231 4.91 -20.61 -19.61
N PRO A 232 4.82 -20.06 -20.84
CA PRO A 232 4.89 -20.87 -22.03
C PRO A 232 6.18 -21.71 -21.98
N LYS A 233 6.01 -23.04 -22.05
CA LYS A 233 7.10 -24.02 -21.98
C LYS A 233 8.24 -23.59 -22.91
N GLY A 234 9.42 -23.37 -22.36
CA GLY A 234 10.62 -22.97 -23.11
C GLY A 234 11.10 -21.53 -22.90
N SER A 235 10.40 -20.71 -22.12
CA SER A 235 10.86 -19.35 -21.82
C SER A 235 12.08 -19.37 -20.88
N PRO A 236 13.16 -18.63 -21.19
CA PRO A 236 14.33 -18.48 -20.33
C PRO A 236 13.97 -17.97 -18.92
N SER A 237 14.69 -18.47 -17.90
CA SER A 237 14.50 -18.06 -16.49
C SER A 237 15.79 -17.59 -15.81
N ALA A 238 16.93 -17.67 -16.49
CA ALA A 238 18.24 -17.31 -15.96
C ALA A 238 19.07 -16.60 -17.03
N LEU A 239 19.94 -15.69 -16.59
CA LEU A 239 20.84 -14.94 -17.44
C LEU A 239 21.91 -15.87 -18.03
N SER A 240 22.05 -15.91 -19.35
CA SER A 240 23.09 -16.70 -20.00
C SER A 240 24.49 -16.11 -19.77
N ASN A 241 25.53 -16.85 -20.17
CA ASN A 241 26.90 -16.33 -20.15
C ASN A 241 27.09 -15.15 -21.12
N GLU A 242 26.39 -15.16 -22.26
CA GLU A 242 26.42 -14.07 -23.26
C GLU A 242 25.72 -12.82 -22.70
N GLY A 243 24.59 -13.00 -22.01
CA GLY A 243 23.91 -11.94 -21.28
C GLY A 243 24.78 -11.33 -20.17
N ALA A 244 25.42 -12.18 -19.37
CA ALA A 244 26.34 -11.74 -18.33
C ALA A 244 27.54 -10.98 -18.91
N ALA A 245 28.12 -11.46 -20.02
CA ALA A 245 29.19 -10.76 -20.73
C ALA A 245 28.73 -9.39 -21.29
N CYS A 246 27.48 -9.28 -21.74
CA CYS A 246 26.90 -8.02 -22.18
C CYS A 246 26.84 -6.99 -21.04
N ILE A 247 26.38 -7.40 -19.84
CA ILE A 247 26.37 -6.53 -18.65
C ILE A 247 27.79 -6.16 -18.23
N ALA A 248 28.67 -7.16 -18.12
CA ALA A 248 30.06 -7.02 -17.68
C ALA A 248 30.85 -5.95 -18.45
N ARG A 249 30.59 -5.80 -19.75
CA ARG A 249 31.20 -4.77 -20.61
C ARG A 249 30.97 -3.34 -20.14
N PHE A 250 29.87 -3.09 -19.43
CA PHE A 250 29.51 -1.75 -18.95
C PHE A 250 29.85 -1.52 -17.47
N GLU A 251 29.98 -2.58 -16.67
CA GLU A 251 30.29 -2.48 -15.23
C GLU A 251 31.81 -2.37 -14.98
N GLY A 252 32.63 -3.02 -15.83
CA GLY A 252 34.09 -3.02 -15.71
C GLY A 252 34.62 -4.00 -14.64
N PHE A 253 35.65 -4.76 -14.97
CA PHE A 253 36.20 -5.79 -14.07
C PHE A 253 37.24 -5.21 -13.10
N ARG A 254 37.07 -5.50 -11.80
CA ARG A 254 38.09 -5.30 -10.77
C ARG A 254 38.31 -6.59 -9.98
N GLY A 255 39.37 -7.32 -10.31
CA GLY A 255 39.69 -8.62 -9.68
C GLY A 255 40.12 -8.54 -8.22
N GLN A 256 40.40 -7.34 -7.69
CA GLN A 256 40.75 -7.11 -6.29
C GLN A 256 39.67 -6.27 -5.61
N LEU A 257 39.55 -6.43 -4.28
CA LEU A 257 38.65 -5.61 -3.46
C LEU A 257 38.96 -4.12 -3.65
N TYR A 258 37.91 -3.31 -3.76
CA TYR A 258 38.01 -1.85 -3.82
C TYR A 258 36.81 -1.20 -3.12
N ASN A 259 36.97 0.05 -2.70
CA ASN A 259 35.86 0.86 -2.21
C ASN A 259 35.18 1.57 -3.39
N ASP A 260 33.87 1.38 -3.56
CA ASP A 260 33.08 2.06 -4.59
C ASP A 260 32.94 3.57 -4.31
N ALA A 261 32.23 4.29 -5.18
CA ALA A 261 32.02 5.73 -5.03
C ALA A 261 31.19 6.11 -3.78
N ALA A 262 30.47 5.15 -3.19
CA ALA A 262 29.75 5.30 -1.93
C ALA A 262 30.57 4.81 -0.72
N ASN A 263 31.84 4.47 -0.93
CA ASN A 263 32.77 3.95 0.06
C ASN A 263 32.37 2.59 0.67
N HIS A 264 31.80 1.70 -0.15
CA HIS A 264 31.50 0.32 0.20
C HIS A 264 32.45 -0.69 -0.45
N CYS A 265 32.78 -1.75 0.28
CA CYS A 265 33.65 -2.83 -0.16
C CYS A 265 33.01 -3.65 -1.30
N THR A 266 33.65 -3.61 -2.46
CA THR A 266 33.13 -4.11 -3.74
C THR A 266 34.20 -4.91 -4.49
N ILE A 267 33.80 -5.87 -5.32
CA ILE A 267 34.72 -6.67 -6.15
C ILE A 267 34.09 -7.05 -7.51
N GLY A 268 34.88 -7.49 -8.48
CA GLY A 268 34.42 -8.02 -9.75
C GLY A 268 33.75 -6.95 -10.61
N TYR A 269 32.54 -7.25 -11.10
CA TYR A 269 31.70 -6.34 -11.87
C TYR A 269 30.71 -5.57 -10.98
N GLY A 270 31.22 -4.99 -9.89
CA GLY A 270 30.39 -4.20 -8.97
C GLY A 270 29.64 -5.00 -7.91
N HIS A 271 30.07 -6.23 -7.60
CA HIS A 271 29.48 -7.05 -6.55
C HIS A 271 29.79 -6.45 -5.16
N LEU A 272 28.74 -6.10 -4.41
CA LEU A 272 28.86 -5.57 -3.05
C LEU A 272 29.19 -6.71 -2.09
N VAL A 273 30.40 -6.71 -1.54
CA VAL A 273 30.83 -7.70 -0.55
C VAL A 273 30.22 -7.39 0.81
N HIS A 274 30.33 -6.13 1.26
CA HIS A 274 29.63 -5.62 2.44
C HIS A 274 29.54 -4.10 2.42
N HIS A 275 28.67 -3.56 3.27
CA HIS A 275 28.60 -2.13 3.52
C HIS A 275 29.78 -1.67 4.39
N GLY A 276 30.31 -0.50 4.07
CA GLY A 276 31.48 0.10 4.70
C GLY A 276 32.77 -0.16 3.91
N PRO A 277 33.85 0.57 4.23
CA PRO A 277 35.13 0.38 3.56
C PRO A 277 35.73 -0.98 3.89
N ILE A 278 36.66 -1.42 3.05
CA ILE A 278 37.53 -2.57 3.34
C ILE A 278 38.14 -2.42 4.74
N ASP A 279 37.92 -3.41 5.60
CA ASP A 279 38.32 -3.39 7.01
C ASP A 279 38.98 -4.70 7.49
N GLY A 280 39.13 -5.68 6.61
CA GLY A 280 39.74 -6.99 6.91
C GLY A 280 38.73 -8.05 7.36
N SER A 281 37.44 -7.69 7.51
CA SER A 281 36.37 -8.63 7.82
C SER A 281 35.85 -9.39 6.60
N GLU A 282 36.37 -9.12 5.40
CA GLU A 282 35.87 -9.67 4.15
C GLU A 282 35.99 -11.20 4.13
N PRO A 283 35.03 -11.90 3.48
CA PRO A 283 35.09 -13.34 3.30
C PRO A 283 36.41 -13.81 2.68
N ALA A 284 36.92 -14.94 3.17
CA ALA A 284 38.21 -15.49 2.74
C ALA A 284 38.29 -15.71 1.22
N GLU A 285 37.17 -16.00 0.56
CA GLU A 285 37.09 -16.19 -0.89
C GLU A 285 37.47 -14.94 -1.70
N PHE A 286 37.35 -13.73 -1.14
CA PHE A 286 37.64 -12.48 -1.86
C PHE A 286 39.00 -11.88 -1.54
N ARG A 287 39.67 -12.33 -0.47
CA ARG A 287 40.91 -11.71 0.04
C ARG A 287 42.10 -11.83 -0.93
N ALA A 288 42.15 -12.90 -1.72
CA ALA A 288 43.19 -13.10 -2.74
C ALA A 288 42.80 -12.49 -4.11
N GLY A 289 41.62 -11.88 -4.21
CA GLY A 289 41.00 -11.51 -5.47
C GLY A 289 40.30 -12.67 -6.17
N ILE A 290 39.59 -12.35 -7.25
CA ILE A 290 38.77 -13.29 -8.02
C ILE A 290 39.14 -13.26 -9.51
N SER A 291 38.89 -14.37 -10.20
CA SER A 291 39.03 -14.45 -11.66
C SER A 291 37.85 -13.78 -12.39
N GLN A 292 38.00 -13.54 -13.69
CA GLN A 292 36.88 -13.01 -14.50
C GLN A 292 35.71 -13.99 -14.55
N GLU A 293 35.98 -15.30 -14.57
CA GLU A 293 34.96 -16.34 -14.57
C GLU A 293 34.16 -16.32 -13.26
N ARG A 294 34.84 -16.18 -12.11
CA ARG A 294 34.14 -16.05 -10.82
C ARG A 294 33.36 -14.72 -10.74
N ALA A 295 33.91 -13.63 -11.27
CA ALA A 295 33.19 -12.35 -11.32
C ALA A 295 31.94 -12.42 -12.22
N LEU A 296 31.97 -13.17 -13.34
CA LEU A 296 30.79 -13.41 -14.17
C LEU A 296 29.74 -14.24 -13.42
N ALA A 297 30.16 -15.26 -12.65
CA ALA A 297 29.24 -16.04 -11.83
C ALA A 297 28.56 -15.17 -10.76
N LEU A 298 29.32 -14.30 -10.06
CA LEU A 298 28.75 -13.33 -9.11
C LEU A 298 27.77 -12.37 -9.81
N LEU A 299 28.10 -11.91 -11.01
CA LEU A 299 27.21 -11.03 -11.78
C LEU A 299 25.89 -11.73 -12.14
N GLN A 300 25.91 -13.03 -12.46
CA GLN A 300 24.70 -13.82 -12.68
C GLN A 300 23.88 -13.95 -11.40
N GLU A 301 24.53 -14.16 -10.25
CA GLU A 301 23.89 -14.19 -8.93
C GLU A 301 23.22 -12.84 -8.61
N ASP A 302 23.93 -11.72 -8.81
CA ASP A 302 23.42 -10.37 -8.57
C ASP A 302 22.26 -10.01 -9.51
N ALA A 303 22.33 -10.45 -10.77
CA ALA A 303 21.29 -10.24 -11.77
C ALA A 303 20.07 -11.16 -11.58
N ALA A 304 20.11 -12.14 -10.67
CA ALA A 304 19.00 -13.09 -10.48
C ALA A 304 17.67 -12.41 -10.13
N LYS A 305 17.70 -11.31 -9.37
CA LYS A 305 16.49 -10.51 -9.05
C LYS A 305 15.92 -9.80 -10.28
N ALA A 306 16.77 -9.36 -11.20
CA ALA A 306 16.33 -8.78 -12.46
C ALA A 306 15.79 -9.86 -13.40
N ALA A 307 16.46 -11.01 -13.49
CA ALA A 307 16.02 -12.17 -14.27
C ALA A 307 14.63 -12.67 -13.82
N ALA A 308 14.45 -12.88 -12.51
CA ALA A 308 13.16 -13.30 -11.95
C ALA A 308 12.05 -12.28 -12.22
N GLU A 309 12.37 -10.98 -12.18
CA GLU A 309 11.42 -9.92 -12.49
C GLU A 309 11.02 -9.94 -13.97
N VAL A 310 11.99 -10.07 -14.89
CA VAL A 310 11.71 -10.20 -16.32
C VAL A 310 10.83 -11.43 -16.58
N SER A 311 11.16 -12.59 -16.04
CA SER A 311 10.34 -13.81 -16.18
C SER A 311 8.93 -13.63 -15.63
N ARG A 312 8.76 -12.87 -14.54
CA ARG A 312 7.45 -12.61 -13.94
C ARG A 312 6.63 -11.62 -14.74
N SER A 313 7.26 -10.57 -15.27
CA SER A 313 6.59 -9.41 -15.83
C SER A 313 6.36 -9.49 -17.33
N VAL A 314 7.22 -10.20 -18.07
CA VAL A 314 7.00 -10.47 -19.50
C VAL A 314 5.96 -11.58 -19.67
N LYS A 315 4.99 -11.35 -20.55
CA LYS A 315 3.81 -12.21 -20.77
C LYS A 315 3.77 -12.84 -22.16
N VAL A 316 4.77 -12.53 -22.99
CA VAL A 316 4.94 -13.08 -24.34
C VAL A 316 6.19 -13.97 -24.37
N PRO A 317 6.27 -14.98 -25.26
CA PRO A 317 7.45 -15.83 -25.37
C PRO A 317 8.71 -15.01 -25.69
N LEU A 318 9.84 -15.40 -25.12
CA LEU A 318 11.14 -14.80 -25.43
C LEU A 318 12.13 -15.89 -25.80
N GLU A 319 13.00 -15.58 -26.75
CA GLU A 319 14.24 -16.33 -26.95
C GLU A 319 15.30 -15.91 -25.91
N GLN A 320 16.36 -16.71 -25.73
CA GLN A 320 17.39 -16.48 -24.68
C GLN A 320 18.04 -15.10 -24.79
N HIS A 321 18.50 -14.71 -25.98
CA HIS A 321 19.11 -13.40 -26.23
C HIS A 321 18.16 -12.21 -25.97
N GLN A 322 16.87 -12.36 -26.26
CA GLN A 322 15.85 -11.36 -25.92
C GLN A 322 15.68 -11.24 -24.41
N PHE A 323 15.60 -12.37 -23.71
CA PHE A 323 15.55 -12.39 -22.26
C PHE A 323 16.77 -11.72 -21.65
N ASP A 324 17.98 -12.09 -22.08
CA ASP A 324 19.24 -11.56 -21.58
C ASP A 324 19.35 -10.03 -21.75
N ALA A 325 18.90 -9.49 -22.89
CA ALA A 325 18.85 -8.06 -23.13
C ALA A 325 17.91 -7.34 -22.15
N LEU A 326 16.74 -7.92 -21.87
CA LEU A 326 15.79 -7.35 -20.89
C LEU A 326 16.31 -7.46 -19.46
N VAL A 327 17.03 -8.53 -19.10
CA VAL A 327 17.69 -8.64 -17.80
C VAL A 327 18.77 -7.57 -17.65
N SER A 328 19.61 -7.37 -18.67
CA SER A 328 20.62 -6.30 -18.67
C SER A 328 20.00 -4.91 -18.49
N PHE A 329 18.88 -4.65 -19.17
CA PHE A 329 18.11 -3.42 -19.00
C PHE A 329 17.56 -3.28 -17.58
N ALA A 330 16.84 -4.28 -17.08
CA ALA A 330 16.23 -4.27 -15.75
C ALA A 330 17.28 -4.15 -14.63
N PHE A 331 18.45 -4.78 -14.79
CA PHE A 331 19.59 -4.64 -13.89
C PHE A 331 20.09 -3.19 -13.84
N ASN A 332 20.16 -2.50 -14.98
CA ASN A 332 20.63 -1.12 -15.04
C ASN A 332 19.63 -0.09 -14.49
N VAL A 333 18.35 -0.18 -14.89
CA VAL A 333 17.34 0.83 -14.52
C VAL A 333 16.57 0.49 -13.24
N GLY A 334 16.71 -0.74 -12.76
CA GLY A 334 15.98 -1.29 -11.63
C GLY A 334 14.60 -1.82 -12.02
N ASN A 335 14.17 -2.86 -11.28
CA ASN A 335 12.93 -3.60 -11.50
C ASN A 335 11.68 -2.71 -11.57
N GLY A 336 11.58 -1.68 -10.73
CA GLY A 336 10.43 -0.76 -10.73
C GLY A 336 10.31 0.02 -12.05
N ALA A 337 11.42 0.60 -12.52
CA ALA A 337 11.45 1.34 -13.78
C ALA A 337 11.17 0.43 -14.99
N PHE A 338 11.69 -0.80 -14.97
CA PHE A 338 11.37 -1.82 -15.97
C PHE A 338 9.86 -2.14 -16.01
N CYS A 339 9.25 -2.39 -14.85
CA CYS A 339 7.82 -2.72 -14.73
C CYS A 339 6.90 -1.60 -15.24
N ASP A 340 7.25 -0.34 -14.97
CA ASP A 340 6.47 0.82 -15.38
C ASP A 340 6.80 1.31 -16.81
N SER A 341 7.73 0.62 -17.50
CA SER A 341 8.22 1.07 -18.79
C SER A 341 7.19 0.92 -19.92
N THR A 342 7.23 1.86 -20.86
CA THR A 342 6.50 1.71 -22.13
C THR A 342 7.03 0.52 -22.94
N LEU A 343 8.30 0.16 -22.77
CA LEU A 343 8.92 -1.01 -23.37
C LEU A 343 8.17 -2.29 -22.98
N LEU A 344 8.06 -2.57 -21.67
CA LEU A 344 7.41 -3.79 -21.18
C LEU A 344 5.95 -3.84 -21.62
N ARG A 345 5.24 -2.71 -21.55
CA ARG A 345 3.84 -2.64 -21.99
C ARG A 345 3.70 -3.03 -23.46
N LEU A 346 4.51 -2.43 -24.35
CA LEU A 346 4.45 -2.72 -25.79
C LEU A 346 4.89 -4.16 -26.10
N LEU A 347 5.95 -4.65 -25.46
CA LEU A 347 6.39 -6.04 -25.61
C LEU A 347 5.28 -7.02 -25.24
N ASN A 348 4.59 -6.80 -24.10
CA ASN A 348 3.47 -7.63 -23.68
C ASN A 348 2.22 -7.50 -24.56
N GLU A 349 2.15 -6.48 -25.42
CA GLU A 349 1.17 -6.36 -26.51
C GLU A 349 1.63 -7.07 -27.79
N GLY A 350 2.75 -7.81 -27.76
CA GLY A 350 3.32 -8.54 -28.90
C GLY A 350 4.16 -7.66 -29.83
N ARG A 351 4.51 -6.43 -29.44
CA ARG A 351 5.27 -5.49 -30.27
C ARG A 351 6.78 -5.60 -30.05
N TYR A 352 7.35 -6.72 -30.48
CA TYR A 352 8.80 -6.97 -30.42
C TYR A 352 9.61 -5.92 -31.21
N ASP A 353 9.06 -5.45 -32.33
CA ASP A 353 9.62 -4.41 -33.20
C ASP A 353 9.85 -3.08 -32.47
N ALA A 354 9.07 -2.81 -31.41
CA ALA A 354 9.18 -1.55 -30.68
C ALA A 354 10.35 -1.54 -29.68
N VAL A 355 10.91 -2.69 -29.31
CA VAL A 355 11.84 -2.82 -28.17
C VAL A 355 13.09 -1.96 -28.33
N GLU A 356 13.74 -2.00 -29.49
CA GLU A 356 14.94 -1.19 -29.78
C GLU A 356 14.66 0.31 -29.59
N SER A 357 13.60 0.81 -30.22
CA SER A 357 13.22 2.22 -30.12
C SER A 357 12.90 2.63 -28.67
N GLN A 358 12.35 1.72 -27.87
CA GLN A 358 12.03 1.99 -26.47
C GLN A 358 13.27 1.93 -25.58
N LEU A 359 14.23 1.02 -25.83
CA LEU A 359 15.50 0.99 -25.12
C LEU A 359 16.24 2.32 -25.30
N ALA A 360 16.32 2.84 -26.54
CA ALA A 360 17.03 4.09 -26.87
C ALA A 360 16.56 5.32 -26.08
N ARG A 361 15.35 5.29 -25.50
CA ARG A 361 14.80 6.39 -24.66
C ARG A 361 15.40 6.44 -23.27
N TRP A 362 15.99 5.35 -22.78
CA TRP A 362 16.58 5.23 -21.45
C TRP A 362 18.07 5.56 -21.45
N ASN A 363 18.39 6.77 -21.92
CA ASN A 363 19.77 7.23 -22.12
C ASN A 363 20.17 8.43 -21.24
N LYS A 364 19.36 8.75 -20.22
CA LYS A 364 19.56 9.94 -19.37
C LYS A 364 19.81 9.59 -17.91
N ALA A 365 20.72 10.33 -17.27
CA ALA A 365 20.84 10.39 -15.82
C ALA A 365 20.95 11.86 -15.37
N GLY A 366 20.33 12.22 -14.25
CA GLY A 366 20.25 13.62 -13.81
C GLY A 366 19.66 14.57 -14.86
N GLY A 367 18.78 14.07 -15.73
CA GLY A 367 18.15 14.82 -16.82
C GLY A 367 19.01 15.03 -18.08
N LYS A 368 20.29 14.63 -18.07
CA LYS A 368 21.22 14.77 -19.20
C LYS A 368 21.43 13.44 -19.90
N THR A 369 21.54 13.47 -21.22
CA THR A 369 21.94 12.29 -22.01
C THR A 369 23.38 11.91 -21.69
N LEU A 370 23.61 10.64 -21.38
CA LEU A 370 24.94 10.08 -21.12
C LEU A 370 25.33 9.14 -22.25
N GLN A 371 26.49 9.37 -22.87
CA GLN A 371 26.95 8.56 -23.99
C GLN A 371 27.07 7.07 -23.61
N GLY A 372 27.58 6.75 -22.41
CA GLY A 372 27.67 5.37 -21.95
C GLY A 372 26.32 4.66 -21.83
N LEU A 373 25.22 5.38 -21.54
CA LEU A 373 23.88 4.80 -21.57
C LEU A 373 23.39 4.62 -23.00
N VAL A 374 23.67 5.55 -23.91
CA VAL A 374 23.36 5.40 -25.35
C VAL A 374 24.00 4.13 -25.89
N ASP A 375 25.29 3.93 -25.63
CA ASP A 375 26.05 2.76 -26.10
C ASP A 375 25.52 1.46 -25.46
N ARG A 376 25.16 1.50 -24.17
CA ARG A 376 24.54 0.37 -23.47
C ARG A 376 23.20 -0.02 -24.07
N ARG A 377 22.31 0.94 -24.33
CA ARG A 377 21.00 0.67 -24.94
C ARG A 377 21.15 0.11 -26.36
N ALA A 378 22.12 0.57 -27.13
CA ALA A 378 22.41 0.03 -28.46
C ALA A 378 22.92 -1.42 -28.39
N ALA A 379 23.81 -1.74 -27.45
CA ALA A 379 24.31 -3.11 -27.26
C ALA A 379 23.21 -4.09 -26.82
N GLU A 380 22.34 -3.67 -25.90
CA GLU A 380 21.19 -4.47 -25.49
C GLU A 380 20.16 -4.66 -26.61
N ALA A 381 19.90 -3.61 -27.41
CA ALA A 381 19.03 -3.73 -28.58
C ALA A 381 19.61 -4.73 -29.59
N LYS A 382 20.92 -4.64 -29.85
CA LYS A 382 21.64 -5.59 -30.70
C LYS A 382 21.53 -7.03 -30.19
N LEU A 383 21.71 -7.24 -28.87
CA LEU A 383 21.52 -8.53 -28.22
C LEU A 383 20.07 -9.04 -28.37
N PHE A 384 19.08 -8.17 -28.14
CA PHE A 384 17.66 -8.50 -28.29
C PHE A 384 17.31 -8.93 -29.73
N LEU A 385 17.90 -8.27 -30.72
CA LEU A 385 17.71 -8.59 -32.14
C LEU A 385 18.53 -9.82 -32.59
N GLY A 386 19.50 -10.28 -31.80
CA GLY A 386 20.36 -11.42 -32.14
C GLY A 386 21.34 -11.14 -33.28
N THR A 387 21.84 -9.91 -33.38
CA THR A 387 22.72 -9.44 -34.46
C THR A 387 24.11 -9.08 -34.00
#